data_AF-A0A0B7C3V1-F1
#
_entry.id   AF-A0A0B7C3V1-F1
#
_cell.length_a   1.000
_cell.length_b   1.000
_cell.length_c   1.000
_cell.angle_alpha   90.00
_cell.angle_beta   90.00
_cell.angle_gamma   90.00
#
_symmetry.space_group_name_H-M   'P 1'
#
loop_
_entity.id
_entity.type
_entity.pdbx_description
1 polymer ?
#
loop_
_entity_poly.entity_id
_entity_poly.type
_entity_poly.pdbx_seq_one_letter_code
_entity_poly.pdbx_strand_id
1 'polypeptide(L)'
;LNQANPYFIRCIKSNKEKAPCVFDEELVMRQLRYTGMLATVKIRQSGYNYRLLLNEFIQLYKILLPRKQKHTKEDISKFITS
;
A
#
# COMPACT_ATOMS: atom_id res chain seq x y z
N LEU A 1 -19.78 0.48 22.23
CA LEU A 1 -18.48 0.24 21.57
C LEU A 1 -18.48 0.46 20.05
N ASN A 2 -19.63 0.48 19.35
CA ASN A 2 -19.70 0.59 17.87
C ASN A 2 -19.82 2.03 17.32
N GLN A 3 -19.33 3.05 18.03
CA GLN A 3 -19.48 4.47 17.62
C GLN A 3 -18.15 5.18 17.32
N ALA A 4 -17.02 4.46 17.35
CA ALA A 4 -15.70 5.05 17.10
C ALA A 4 -14.99 4.36 15.94
N ASN A 5 -14.23 5.13 15.16
CA ASN A 5 -13.29 4.62 14.17
C ASN A 5 -11.99 4.25 14.88
N PRO A 6 -11.63 2.95 15.01
CA PRO A 6 -10.44 2.55 15.73
C PRO A 6 -9.17 2.82 14.91
N TYR A 7 -8.15 3.35 15.57
CA TYR A 7 -6.80 3.48 15.02
C TYR A 7 -5.88 2.41 15.63
N PHE A 8 -5.02 1.82 14.80
CA PHE A 8 -4.10 0.77 15.24
C PHE A 8 -2.65 1.26 15.10
N ILE A 9 -2.00 1.52 16.24
CA ILE A 9 -0.58 1.92 16.31
C ILE A 9 0.22 0.74 16.87
N ARG A 10 1.37 0.44 16.24
CA ARG A 10 2.32 -0.59 16.68
C ARG A 10 3.71 0.01 16.82
N CYS A 11 4.21 0.08 18.05
CA CYS A 11 5.58 0.49 18.33
C CYS A 11 6.53 -0.72 18.16
N ILE A 12 7.70 -0.50 17.57
CA ILE A 12 8.71 -1.54 17.33
C ILE A 12 10.02 -1.12 17.98
N LYS A 13 10.59 -1.97 18.83
CA LYS A 13 11.93 -1.79 19.39
C LYS A 13 12.97 -2.14 18.33
N SER A 14 13.85 -1.20 17.98
CA SER A 14 14.86 -1.38 16.93
C SER A 14 16.03 -2.27 17.36
N ASN A 15 16.46 -2.20 18.61
CA ASN A 15 17.55 -3.02 19.17
C ASN A 15 17.41 -3.16 20.70
N LYS A 16 18.08 -4.14 21.32
CA LYS A 16 17.98 -4.39 22.77
C LYS A 16 18.68 -3.33 23.61
N GLU A 17 19.82 -2.86 23.13
CA GLU A 17 20.76 -1.93 23.80
C GLU A 17 20.25 -0.48 23.91
N LYS A 18 19.11 -0.17 23.29
CA LYS A 18 18.57 1.21 23.17
C LYS A 18 19.57 2.15 22.48
N ALA A 19 20.47 1.61 21.68
CA ALA A 19 21.45 2.39 20.95
C ALA A 19 20.78 3.13 19.79
N PRO A 20 21.08 4.42 19.59
CA PRO A 20 20.60 5.14 18.41
C PRO A 20 21.18 4.52 17.14
N CYS A 21 20.42 4.57 16.04
CA CYS A 21 20.86 4.12 14.71
C CYS A 21 21.27 2.63 14.58
N VAL A 22 20.98 1.79 15.58
CA VAL A 22 21.22 0.33 15.51
C VAL A 22 19.90 -0.41 15.21
N PHE A 23 19.95 -1.37 14.29
CA PHE A 23 18.81 -2.19 13.90
C PHE A 23 19.13 -3.68 14.07
N ASP A 24 18.36 -4.35 14.93
CA ASP A 24 18.39 -5.79 15.16
C ASP A 24 17.25 -6.44 14.37
N GLU A 25 17.61 -7.04 13.24
CA GLU A 25 16.64 -7.63 12.31
C GLU A 25 15.84 -8.77 12.95
N GLU A 26 16.47 -9.63 13.74
CA GLU A 26 15.81 -10.77 14.36
C GLU A 26 14.75 -10.31 15.37
N LEU A 27 15.12 -9.34 16.21
CA LEU A 27 14.21 -8.72 17.18
C LEU A 27 13.02 -8.06 16.49
N VAL A 28 13.27 -7.28 15.42
CA VAL A 28 12.21 -6.58 14.68
C VAL A 28 11.30 -7.58 13.96
N MET A 29 11.86 -8.57 13.26
CA MET A 29 11.10 -9.61 12.57
C MET A 29 10.23 -10.42 13.53
N ARG A 30 10.73 -10.72 14.72
CA ARG A 30 9.94 -11.38 15.77
C ARG A 30 8.76 -10.52 16.21
N GLN A 31 8.97 -9.22 16.44
CA GLN A 31 7.89 -8.29 16.78
C GLN A 31 6.83 -8.20 15.66
N LEU A 32 7.25 -8.10 14.39
CA LEU A 32 6.33 -8.04 13.25
C LEU A 32 5.48 -9.31 13.11
N ARG A 33 6.05 -10.48 13.42
CA ARG A 33 5.30 -11.75 13.47
C ARG A 33 4.26 -11.76 14.59
N TYR A 34 4.66 -11.49 15.83
CA TYR A 34 3.76 -11.61 16.98
C TYR A 34 2.70 -10.51 17.07
N THR A 35 2.98 -9.32 16.52
CA THR A 35 1.98 -8.23 16.44
C THR A 35 0.98 -8.42 15.30
N GLY A 36 1.11 -9.48 14.49
CA GLY A 36 0.24 -9.76 13.35
C GLY A 36 0.45 -8.83 12.15
N MET A 37 1.51 -8.02 12.15
CA MET A 37 1.78 -7.05 11.07
C MET A 37 2.06 -7.76 9.75
N LEU A 38 2.81 -8.87 9.76
CA LEU A 38 3.07 -9.63 8.52
C LEU A 38 1.79 -10.26 7.96
N ALA A 39 0.91 -10.78 8.83
CA ALA A 39 -0.38 -11.32 8.41
C ALA A 39 -1.28 -10.22 7.83
N THR A 40 -1.28 -9.04 8.47
CA THR A 40 -2.02 -7.86 7.99
C THR A 40 -1.55 -7.41 6.61
N VAL A 41 -0.23 -7.39 6.38
CA VAL A 41 0.35 -7.08 5.06
C VAL A 41 -0.12 -8.11 4.02
N LYS A 42 -0.05 -9.41 4.34
CA LYS A 42 -0.51 -10.48 3.43
C LYS A 42 -1.99 -10.35 3.06
N ILE A 43 -2.87 -10.10 4.05
CA ILE A 43 -4.31 -9.89 3.80
C ILE A 43 -4.56 -8.67 2.90
N ARG A 44 -3.81 -7.58 3.11
CA ARG A 44 -3.92 -6.40 2.24
C ARG A 44 -3.46 -6.70 0.82
N GLN A 45 -2.36 -7.45 0.66
CA GLN A 45 -1.82 -7.84 -0.64
C GLN A 45 -2.72 -8.80 -1.43
N SER A 46 -3.48 -9.67 -0.75
CA SER A 46 -4.44 -10.56 -1.43
C SER A 46 -5.65 -9.83 -2.02
N GLY A 47 -5.83 -8.55 -1.70
CA GLY A 47 -6.85 -7.69 -2.30
C GLY A 47 -6.24 -6.61 -3.21
N TYR A 48 -7.11 -5.73 -3.72
CA TYR A 48 -6.70 -4.53 -4.45
C TYR A 48 -6.33 -3.41 -3.47
N ASN A 49 -5.11 -3.47 -2.94
CA ASN A 49 -4.58 -2.48 -1.99
C ASN A 49 -4.23 -1.14 -2.63
N TYR A 50 -3.97 -1.11 -3.93
CA TYR A 50 -3.74 0.11 -4.68
C TYR A 50 -5.05 0.62 -5.26
N ARG A 51 -5.50 1.79 -4.81
CA ARG A 51 -6.73 2.45 -5.28
C ARG A 51 -6.38 3.87 -5.66
N LEU A 52 -6.53 4.19 -6.94
CA LEU A 52 -6.35 5.53 -7.46
C LEU A 52 -7.68 6.14 -7.85
N LEU A 53 -7.79 7.46 -7.71
CA LEU A 53 -8.83 8.19 -8.40
C LEU A 53 -8.55 8.14 -9.91
N LEU A 54 -9.61 8.15 -10.71
CA LEU A 54 -9.49 8.05 -12.17
C LEU A 54 -8.56 9.14 -12.75
N ASN A 55 -8.63 10.37 -12.23
CA ASN A 55 -7.81 11.48 -12.69
C ASN A 55 -6.31 11.25 -12.40
N GLU A 56 -5.97 10.69 -11.23
CA GLU A 56 -4.59 10.33 -10.88
C GLU A 56 -4.08 9.21 -11.79
N PHE A 57 -4.92 8.20 -12.05
CA PHE A 57 -4.61 7.13 -12.98
C PHE A 57 -4.32 7.66 -14.39
N ILE A 58 -5.17 8.54 -14.91
CA ILE A 58 -4.95 9.18 -16.22
C ILE A 58 -3.61 9.92 -16.23
N GLN A 59 -3.34 10.73 -15.20
CA GLN A 59 -2.10 11.51 -15.15
C GLN A 59 -0.85 10.63 -15.18
N LEU A 60 -0.86 9.51 -14.46
CA LEU A 60 0.26 8.58 -14.37
C LEU A 60 0.45 7.74 -15.63
N TYR A 61 -0.65 7.27 -16.24
CA TYR A 61 -0.60 6.23 -17.27
C TYR A 61 -1.00 6.70 -18.67
N LYS A 62 -1.37 7.97 -18.87
CA LYS A 62 -1.73 8.51 -20.21
C LYS A 62 -0.67 8.32 -21.28
N ILE A 63 0.61 8.23 -20.90
CA ILE A 63 1.73 8.00 -21.82
C ILE A 63 1.66 6.64 -22.52
N LEU A 64 0.96 5.68 -21.93
CA LEU A 64 0.74 4.35 -22.51
C LEU A 64 -0.33 4.38 -23.60
N LEU A 65 -1.16 5.44 -23.65
CA LEU A 65 -2.22 5.58 -24.64
C LEU A 65 -1.67 6.14 -25.96
N PRO A 66 -2.20 5.71 -27.13
CA PRO A 66 -1.82 6.27 -28.42
C PRO A 66 -1.99 7.79 -28.48
N ARG A 67 -1.04 8.48 -29.12
CA ARG A 67 -0.93 9.96 -29.18
C ARG A 67 -2.17 10.72 -29.68
N LYS A 68 -3.17 10.03 -30.25
CA LYS A 68 -4.39 10.64 -30.81
C LYS A 68 -5.61 10.53 -29.87
N GLN A 69 -5.48 9.93 -28.70
CA GLN A 69 -6.59 9.82 -27.73
C GLN A 69 -6.64 11.04 -26.80
N LYS A 70 -7.86 11.40 -26.39
CA LYS A 70 -8.12 12.53 -25.47
C LYS A 70 -7.91 12.14 -24.00
N HIS A 71 -7.45 10.91 -23.76
CA HIS A 71 -7.23 10.33 -22.43
C HIS A 71 -8.49 10.35 -21.56
N THR A 72 -9.67 10.23 -22.19
CA THR A 72 -10.93 10.15 -21.46
C THR A 72 -11.16 8.74 -20.92
N LYS A 73 -12.17 8.60 -20.06
CA LYS A 73 -12.57 7.30 -19.51
C LYS A 73 -12.93 6.30 -20.61
N GLU A 74 -13.54 6.77 -21.70
CA GLU A 74 -13.94 5.97 -22.85
C GLU A 74 -12.72 5.47 -23.62
N ASP A 75 -11.71 6.32 -23.79
CA ASP A 75 -10.45 5.94 -24.46
C ASP A 75 -9.70 4.86 -23.66
N ILE A 76 -9.63 5.02 -22.32
CA ILE A 76 -9.02 4.02 -21.43
C ILE A 76 -9.79 2.70 -21.48
N SER A 77 -11.13 2.75 -21.40
CA SER A 77 -11.97 1.55 -21.43
C SER A 77 -11.78 0.78 -22.75
N LYS A 78 -11.74 1.49 -23.87
CA LYS A 78 -11.45 0.90 -25.19
C LYS A 78 -10.06 0.29 -25.26
N PHE A 79 -9.05 0.93 -24.67
CA PHE A 79 -7.68 0.42 -24.63
C PHE A 79 -7.53 -0.84 -23.78
N ILE A 80 -8.20 -0.92 -22.61
CA ILE A 80 -8.10 -2.07 -21.70
C ILE A 80 -8.89 -3.28 -22.21
N THR A 81 -9.98 -3.05 -22.96
CA THR A 81 -10.88 -4.12 -23.45
C THR A 81 -10.48 -4.63 -24.84
N SER A 82 -9.57 -3.94 -25.53
CA SER A 82 -9.01 -4.36 -26.82
C SER A 82 -7.80 -5.27 -26.63
#